data_AF-A0A5C7F3C0-F1
#
_entry.id   AF-A0A5C7F3C0-F1
#
_cell.length_a   1.000
_cell.length_b   1.000
_cell.length_c   1.000
_cell.angle_alpha   90.00
_cell.angle_beta   90.00
_cell.angle_gamma   90.00
#
_symmetry.space_group_name_H-M   'P 1'
#
loop_
_entity.id
_entity.type
_entity.pdbx_description
1 polymer ?
#
loop_
_entity_poly.entity_id
_entity_poly.type
_entity_poly.pdbx_seq_one_letter_code
_entity_poly.pdbx_strand_id
1 'polypeptide(L)'
;MDYKNLKADVELYIPKHFTSGRRGRRIEFVGIHHTAAVGLTVRGCYNVWQTRPASAHYLVQRDGVIGQLVHDRDTAWALGDFDANCRSVNIEHANNGSDPWTVSEACLDSGAHLVAALCIAYGLGRPMWGGNVRPHSMYMATACPGELALSQRDAYIARAQRYYDMMAAGAADEEEEVKDEDIEKIAQRVWTIEKGRETHDRCYRMTSMLKAMCGIGAEDTTDPKSIAGEIYNRTIDRWARCTAMLKAICAIPKESMAIEDVPEELDFRLSDWDVERIAERVAELVADR
;
A
#
# COMPACT_ATOMS: atom_id res chain seq x y z
N MET A 1 5.04 -3.76 6.16
CA MET A 1 4.63 -5.14 5.86
C MET A 1 4.61 -5.34 4.35
N ASP A 2 4.94 -6.55 3.88
CA ASP A 2 4.60 -6.97 2.50
C ASP A 2 3.17 -7.54 2.52
N TYR A 3 2.23 -6.72 2.05
CA TYR A 3 0.80 -7.04 2.06
C TYR A 3 0.41 -8.12 1.04
N LYS A 4 1.15 -8.25 -0.06
CA LYS A 4 0.86 -9.26 -1.10
C LYS A 4 1.12 -10.67 -0.57
N ASN A 5 2.25 -10.84 0.12
CA ASN A 5 2.68 -12.15 0.65
C ASN A 5 2.34 -12.35 2.13
N LEU A 6 1.57 -11.44 2.73
CA LEU A 6 1.23 -11.42 4.16
C LEU A 6 2.44 -11.54 5.11
N LYS A 7 3.58 -10.95 4.74
CA LYS A 7 4.79 -10.97 5.57
C LYS A 7 4.87 -9.70 6.43
N ALA A 8 4.59 -9.86 7.72
CA ALA A 8 4.66 -8.81 8.72
C ALA A 8 6.06 -8.16 8.81
N ASP A 9 6.14 -6.93 9.29
CA ASP A 9 7.41 -6.23 9.54
C ASP A 9 8.21 -6.92 10.64
N VAL A 10 7.49 -7.48 11.63
CA VAL A 10 8.07 -8.21 12.76
C VAL A 10 7.37 -9.55 12.90
N GLU A 11 8.11 -10.64 12.73
CA GLU A 11 7.62 -11.97 13.05
C GLU A 11 8.14 -12.38 14.43
N LEU A 12 7.24 -12.48 15.41
CA LEU A 12 7.59 -12.81 16.79
C LEU A 12 6.54 -13.75 17.39
N TYR A 13 6.65 -15.01 17.00
CA TYR A 13 5.67 -16.04 17.32
C TYR A 13 5.70 -16.43 18.80
N ILE A 14 4.54 -16.39 19.47
CA ILE A 14 4.40 -16.83 20.86
C ILE A 14 4.46 -18.36 20.96
N PRO A 15 5.04 -18.93 22.03
CA PRO A 15 5.15 -20.38 22.18
C PRO A 15 3.91 -21.04 22.81
N LYS A 16 2.93 -20.26 23.28
CA LYS A 16 1.77 -20.74 24.04
C LYS A 16 0.58 -19.78 23.94
N HIS A 17 -0.55 -20.17 24.54
CA HIS A 17 -1.82 -19.42 24.53
C HIS A 17 -2.44 -19.23 23.15
N PHE A 18 -2.30 -20.26 22.32
CA PHE A 18 -3.01 -20.47 21.06
C PHE A 18 -3.31 -21.97 20.93
N THR A 19 -4.14 -22.37 19.98
CA THR A 19 -4.39 -23.78 19.64
C THR A 19 -3.85 -24.08 18.26
N SER A 20 -3.07 -25.15 18.10
CA SER A 20 -2.58 -25.51 16.77
C SER A 20 -3.71 -25.97 15.84
N GLY A 21 -3.64 -25.51 14.60
CA GLY A 21 -4.65 -25.73 13.58
C GLY A 21 -5.94 -24.95 13.83
N ARG A 22 -6.90 -25.13 12.92
CA ARG A 22 -8.24 -24.51 12.96
C ARG A 22 -9.37 -25.50 13.20
N ARG A 23 -9.05 -26.70 13.67
CA ARG A 23 -10.04 -27.76 13.97
C ARG A 23 -10.98 -28.07 12.78
N GLY A 24 -10.45 -28.03 11.56
CA GLY A 24 -11.21 -28.27 10.33
C GLY A 24 -12.02 -27.08 9.81
N ARG A 25 -11.98 -25.92 10.50
CA ARG A 25 -12.61 -24.69 10.02
C ARG A 25 -11.71 -23.96 9.02
N ARG A 26 -12.32 -23.23 8.09
CA ARG A 26 -11.65 -22.24 7.25
C ARG A 26 -11.71 -20.86 7.90
N ILE A 27 -10.84 -19.95 7.45
CA ILE A 27 -10.95 -18.54 7.79
C ILE A 27 -12.15 -17.97 7.05
N GLU A 28 -13.01 -17.25 7.76
CA GLU A 28 -14.26 -16.68 7.24
C GLU A 28 -14.36 -15.17 7.50
N PHE A 29 -13.60 -14.62 8.45
CA PHE A 29 -13.63 -13.20 8.78
C PHE A 29 -12.36 -12.74 9.50
N VAL A 30 -12.16 -11.42 9.54
CA VAL A 30 -11.12 -10.76 10.33
C VAL A 30 -11.76 -10.21 11.62
N GLY A 31 -11.19 -10.57 12.77
CA GLY A 31 -11.59 -10.06 14.08
C GLY A 31 -10.81 -8.81 14.46
N ILE A 32 -11.51 -7.74 14.87
CA ILE A 32 -10.91 -6.44 15.19
C ILE A 32 -10.91 -6.19 16.70
N HIS A 33 -9.73 -5.84 17.22
CA HIS A 33 -9.46 -5.56 18.63
C HIS A 33 -8.67 -4.27 18.82
N HIS A 34 -8.75 -3.69 20.01
CA HIS A 34 -7.76 -2.74 20.51
C HIS A 34 -6.97 -3.37 21.66
N THR A 35 -5.79 -2.82 21.95
CA THR A 35 -4.90 -3.38 22.98
C THR A 35 -5.34 -3.09 24.42
N ALA A 36 -6.29 -2.17 24.64
CA ALA A 36 -6.69 -1.67 25.95
C ALA A 36 -5.49 -1.15 26.77
N ALA A 37 -4.48 -0.65 26.06
CA ALA A 37 -3.23 -0.15 26.59
C ALA A 37 -2.60 0.82 25.58
N VAL A 38 -2.16 1.97 26.06
CA VAL A 38 -1.63 3.06 25.23
C VAL A 38 -0.19 2.75 24.82
N GLY A 39 0.06 2.65 23.51
CA GLY A 39 1.40 2.51 22.94
C GLY A 39 2.00 1.11 23.04
N LEU A 40 1.18 0.07 23.14
CA LEU A 40 1.68 -1.30 23.21
C LEU A 40 2.39 -1.69 21.91
N THR A 41 3.63 -2.20 22.03
CA THR A 41 4.46 -2.65 20.90
C THR A 41 4.26 -4.13 20.61
N VAL A 42 4.80 -4.63 19.48
CA VAL A 42 4.78 -6.06 19.13
C VAL A 42 5.43 -6.89 20.24
N ARG A 43 6.59 -6.44 20.72
CA ARG A 43 7.29 -7.05 21.86
C ARG A 43 6.46 -6.93 23.15
N GLY A 44 5.76 -5.82 23.35
CA GLY A 44 4.86 -5.62 24.47
C GLY A 44 3.72 -6.64 24.50
N CYS A 45 3.00 -6.83 23.39
CA CYS A 45 1.96 -7.86 23.26
C CYS A 45 2.52 -9.26 23.48
N TYR A 46 3.67 -9.57 22.86
CA TYR A 46 4.36 -10.84 23.06
C TYR A 46 4.58 -11.12 24.55
N ASN A 47 5.09 -10.14 25.29
CA ASN A 47 5.36 -10.29 26.72
C ASN A 47 4.07 -10.47 27.54
N VAL A 48 3.01 -9.70 27.27
CA VAL A 48 1.71 -9.83 27.94
C VAL A 48 1.13 -11.23 27.76
N TRP A 49 1.18 -11.77 26.55
CA TRP A 49 0.65 -13.10 26.24
C TRP A 49 1.52 -14.25 26.73
N GLN A 50 2.67 -13.99 27.36
CA GLN A 50 3.39 -15.04 28.08
C GLN A 50 2.72 -15.42 29.41
N THR A 51 1.84 -14.58 29.96
CA THR A 51 1.18 -14.89 31.24
C THR A 51 -0.33 -14.77 31.15
N ARG A 52 -0.85 -13.95 30.24
CA ARG A 52 -2.29 -13.85 29.96
C ARG A 52 -2.73 -14.93 28.97
N PRO A 53 -3.74 -15.76 29.28
CA PRO A 53 -4.25 -16.80 28.38
C PRO A 53 -5.16 -16.21 27.29
N ALA A 54 -4.57 -15.35 26.46
CA ALA A 54 -5.18 -14.71 25.30
C ALA A 54 -4.10 -14.49 24.23
N SER A 55 -4.51 -14.28 22.98
CA SER A 55 -3.61 -13.97 21.87
C SER A 55 -4.36 -13.41 20.66
N ALA A 56 -3.64 -12.79 19.74
CA ALA A 56 -4.11 -12.47 18.40
C ALA A 56 -3.04 -12.83 17.35
N HIS A 57 -3.45 -12.87 16.08
CA HIS A 57 -2.54 -13.24 14.99
C HIS A 57 -1.60 -12.08 14.67
N TYR A 58 -2.15 -10.87 14.63
CA TYR A 58 -1.40 -9.66 14.31
C TYR A 58 -1.58 -8.58 15.38
N LEU A 59 -0.57 -7.72 15.50
CA LEU A 59 -0.64 -6.41 16.17
C LEU A 59 -0.24 -5.33 15.17
N VAL A 60 -1.01 -4.24 15.14
CA VAL A 60 -0.63 -2.98 14.50
C VAL A 60 -0.21 -1.99 15.58
N GLN A 61 1.04 -1.54 15.54
CA GLN A 61 1.55 -0.55 16.48
C GLN A 61 1.04 0.86 16.16
N ARG A 62 1.24 1.80 17.09
CA ARG A 62 0.89 3.21 16.90
C ARG A 62 1.56 3.84 15.68
N ASP A 63 2.78 3.42 15.35
CA ASP A 63 3.54 3.91 14.20
C ASP A 63 3.21 3.19 12.88
N GLY A 64 2.25 2.24 12.89
CA GLY A 64 1.84 1.48 11.72
C GLY A 64 2.65 0.20 11.48
N VAL A 65 3.70 -0.07 12.26
CA VAL A 65 4.44 -1.35 12.17
C VAL A 65 3.51 -2.51 12.49
N ILE A 66 3.51 -3.53 11.64
CA ILE A 66 2.70 -4.74 11.82
C ILE A 66 3.58 -5.88 12.29
N GLY A 67 3.20 -6.52 13.40
CA GLY A 67 3.82 -7.74 13.88
C GLY A 67 2.87 -8.95 13.80
N GLN A 68 3.39 -10.13 13.45
CA GLN A 68 2.67 -11.40 13.54
C GLN A 68 3.15 -12.18 14.76
N LEU A 69 2.19 -12.62 15.60
CA LEU A 69 2.44 -13.31 16.87
C LEU A 69 1.87 -14.73 16.91
N VAL A 70 0.84 -15.03 16.12
CA VAL A 70 0.32 -16.39 15.91
C VAL A 70 0.21 -16.60 14.41
N HIS A 71 0.66 -17.77 13.91
CA HIS A 71 0.50 -18.11 12.51
C HIS A 71 -0.98 -18.22 12.13
N ASP A 72 -1.34 -17.76 10.94
CA ASP A 72 -2.73 -17.80 10.45
C ASP A 72 -3.35 -19.21 10.37
N ARG A 73 -2.49 -20.23 10.21
CA ARG A 73 -2.88 -21.66 10.21
C ARG A 73 -3.34 -22.16 11.59
N ASP A 74 -2.95 -21.47 12.65
CA ASP A 74 -3.27 -21.80 14.03
C ASP A 74 -4.42 -20.91 14.54
N THR A 75 -4.96 -21.22 15.71
CA THR A 75 -6.10 -20.52 16.31
C THR A 75 -5.64 -19.65 17.48
N ALA A 76 -5.60 -18.34 17.29
CA ALA A 76 -5.43 -17.38 18.39
C ALA A 76 -6.66 -17.34 19.32
N TRP A 77 -6.45 -17.00 20.59
CA TRP A 77 -7.50 -16.95 21.63
C TRP A 77 -7.93 -15.49 21.87
N ALA A 78 -8.72 -14.94 20.95
CA ALA A 78 -8.98 -13.49 20.90
C ALA A 78 -10.42 -13.09 21.25
N LEU A 79 -11.41 -13.83 20.76
CA LEU A 79 -12.82 -13.39 20.74
C LEU A 79 -13.67 -13.84 21.93
N GLY A 80 -13.11 -14.62 22.87
CA GLY A 80 -13.89 -15.27 23.92
C GLY A 80 -14.81 -16.41 23.45
N ASP A 81 -14.95 -16.61 22.13
CA ASP A 81 -15.68 -17.71 21.49
C ASP A 81 -14.71 -18.59 20.70
N PHE A 82 -14.61 -19.86 21.07
CA PHE A 82 -13.64 -20.78 20.46
C PHE A 82 -13.96 -21.15 19.01
N ASP A 83 -15.24 -21.27 18.65
CA ASP A 83 -15.63 -21.56 17.27
C ASP A 83 -15.34 -20.36 16.36
N ALA A 84 -15.66 -19.16 16.84
CA ALA A 84 -15.33 -17.91 16.16
C ALA A 84 -13.80 -17.72 16.01
N ASN A 85 -13.02 -18.03 17.05
CA ASN A 85 -11.55 -18.04 16.98
C ASN A 85 -11.05 -18.99 15.88
N CYS A 86 -11.61 -20.20 15.77
CA CYS A 86 -11.24 -21.15 14.72
C CYS A 86 -11.58 -20.66 13.29
N ARG A 87 -12.45 -19.66 13.13
CA ARG A 87 -12.89 -19.08 11.85
C ARG A 87 -12.32 -17.69 11.57
N SER A 88 -11.47 -17.16 12.45
CA SER A 88 -10.97 -15.79 12.34
C SER A 88 -9.46 -15.66 12.34
N VAL A 89 -8.97 -14.67 11.58
CA VAL A 89 -7.68 -14.04 11.83
C VAL A 89 -7.94 -12.77 12.66
N ASN A 90 -7.21 -12.56 13.74
CA ASN A 90 -7.50 -11.52 14.73
C ASN A 90 -6.37 -10.49 14.77
N ILE A 91 -6.72 -9.20 14.72
CA ILE A 91 -5.79 -8.07 14.70
C ILE A 91 -6.03 -7.21 15.94
N GLU A 92 -4.98 -7.01 16.71
CA GLU A 92 -4.91 -6.01 17.77
C GLU A 92 -4.41 -4.67 17.22
N HIS A 93 -5.01 -3.56 17.66
CA HIS A 93 -4.59 -2.21 17.28
C HIS A 93 -4.13 -1.43 18.51
N ALA A 94 -2.88 -0.99 18.51
CA ALA A 94 -2.29 -0.28 19.63
C ALA A 94 -2.95 1.10 19.83
N ASN A 95 -3.47 1.34 21.03
CA ASN A 95 -4.11 2.62 21.34
C ASN A 95 -3.11 3.79 21.40
N ASN A 96 -3.56 4.99 21.01
CA ASN A 96 -2.85 6.25 21.25
C ASN A 96 -3.47 7.09 22.38
N GLY A 97 -4.71 6.80 22.78
CA GLY A 97 -5.41 7.38 23.93
C GLY A 97 -6.20 6.34 24.71
N SER A 98 -6.67 6.70 25.91
CA SER A 98 -7.49 5.84 26.78
C SER A 98 -8.83 6.44 27.22
N ASP A 99 -9.07 7.70 26.88
CA ASP A 99 -10.32 8.41 27.11
C ASP A 99 -10.47 9.53 26.06
N PRO A 100 -10.98 9.23 24.86
CA PRO A 100 -11.46 7.92 24.41
C PRO A 100 -10.34 6.94 24.00
N TRP A 101 -10.68 5.64 23.88
CA TRP A 101 -9.79 4.56 23.41
C TRP A 101 -9.55 4.62 21.90
N THR A 102 -8.85 5.66 21.45
CA THR A 102 -8.49 5.88 20.05
C THR A 102 -7.24 5.10 19.64
N VAL A 103 -7.08 4.98 18.32
CA VAL A 103 -5.82 4.60 17.66
C VAL A 103 -5.30 5.76 16.81
N SER A 104 -3.99 5.80 16.55
CA SER A 104 -3.37 6.80 15.67
C SER A 104 -3.73 6.58 14.20
N GLU A 105 -3.58 7.61 13.37
CA GLU A 105 -3.79 7.49 11.91
C GLU A 105 -2.91 6.41 11.26
N ALA A 106 -1.63 6.31 11.64
CA ALA A 106 -0.75 5.27 11.08
C ALA A 106 -1.19 3.84 11.43
N CYS A 107 -1.69 3.65 12.66
CA CYS A 107 -2.26 2.38 13.11
C CYS A 107 -3.57 2.08 12.37
N LEU A 108 -4.44 3.08 12.23
CA LEU A 108 -5.70 2.97 11.51
C LEU A 108 -5.47 2.64 10.02
N ASP A 109 -4.48 3.27 9.40
CA ASP A 109 -4.13 3.08 7.99
C ASP A 109 -3.55 1.69 7.70
N SER A 110 -2.52 1.31 8.47
CA SER A 110 -1.86 0.00 8.31
C SER A 110 -2.79 -1.16 8.69
N GLY A 111 -3.62 -0.99 9.73
CA GLY A 111 -4.63 -1.97 10.09
C GLY A 111 -5.69 -2.17 9.03
N ALA A 112 -6.16 -1.09 8.40
CA ALA A 112 -7.11 -1.17 7.29
C ALA A 112 -6.50 -1.87 6.06
N HIS A 113 -5.23 -1.61 5.74
CA HIS A 113 -4.52 -2.30 4.66
C HIS A 113 -4.34 -3.79 4.97
N LEU A 114 -3.99 -4.13 6.21
CA LEU A 114 -3.89 -5.53 6.64
C LEU A 114 -5.23 -6.27 6.51
N VAL A 115 -6.36 -5.64 6.89
CA VAL A 115 -7.70 -6.21 6.67
C VAL A 115 -7.94 -6.50 5.19
N ALA A 116 -7.61 -5.55 4.30
CA ALA A 116 -7.76 -5.74 2.86
C ALA A 116 -6.92 -6.92 2.35
N ALA A 117 -5.65 -6.98 2.75
CA ALA A 117 -4.73 -8.04 2.36
C ALA A 117 -5.21 -9.42 2.81
N LEU A 118 -5.70 -9.54 4.05
CA LEU A 118 -6.30 -10.78 4.57
C LEU A 118 -7.58 -11.17 3.81
N CYS A 119 -8.42 -10.18 3.48
CA CYS A 119 -9.62 -10.41 2.69
C CYS A 119 -9.30 -10.96 1.28
N ILE A 120 -8.27 -10.42 0.61
CA ILE A 120 -7.80 -10.93 -0.68
C ILE A 120 -7.21 -12.33 -0.52
N ALA A 121 -6.22 -12.50 0.37
CA ALA A 121 -5.47 -13.74 0.53
C ALA A 121 -6.36 -14.95 0.90
N TYR A 122 -7.42 -14.72 1.68
CA TYR A 122 -8.34 -15.77 2.11
C TYR A 122 -9.68 -15.79 1.35
N GLY A 123 -9.84 -14.96 0.32
CA GLY A 123 -11.06 -14.93 -0.50
C GLY A 123 -12.32 -14.56 0.29
N LEU A 124 -12.19 -13.65 1.26
CA LEU A 124 -13.29 -13.26 2.17
C LEU A 124 -14.25 -12.24 1.53
N GLY A 125 -13.92 -11.74 0.33
CA GLY A 125 -14.63 -10.66 -0.35
C GLY A 125 -14.26 -9.27 0.18
N ARG A 126 -14.85 -8.24 -0.43
CA ARG A 126 -14.59 -6.83 -0.11
C ARG A 126 -14.91 -6.55 1.38
N PRO A 127 -14.05 -5.83 2.13
CA PRO A 127 -14.25 -5.58 3.56
C PRO A 127 -15.60 -4.93 3.89
N MET A 128 -16.31 -5.52 4.84
CA MET A 128 -17.62 -5.07 5.31
C MET A 128 -17.70 -5.22 6.83
N TRP A 129 -17.87 -4.10 7.52
CA TRP A 129 -18.01 -4.07 8.98
C TRP A 129 -19.26 -4.84 9.41
N GLY A 130 -19.10 -5.73 10.40
CA GLY A 130 -20.12 -6.69 10.83
C GLY A 130 -20.33 -7.88 9.91
N GLY A 131 -19.78 -7.85 8.69
CA GLY A 131 -19.78 -8.95 7.72
C GLY A 131 -18.54 -9.81 7.86
N ASN A 132 -17.58 -9.64 6.95
CA ASN A 132 -16.26 -10.31 6.98
C ASN A 132 -15.22 -9.56 7.83
N VAL A 133 -15.56 -8.39 8.38
CA VAL A 133 -14.75 -7.65 9.37
C VAL A 133 -15.59 -7.48 10.63
N ARG A 134 -15.27 -8.18 11.72
CA ARG A 134 -16.15 -8.27 12.90
C ARG A 134 -15.46 -7.74 14.17
N PRO A 135 -16.06 -6.78 14.90
CA PRO A 135 -15.50 -6.34 16.17
C PRO A 135 -15.68 -7.39 17.27
N HIS A 136 -14.79 -7.39 18.26
CA HIS A 136 -14.89 -8.26 19.43
C HIS A 136 -16.24 -8.13 20.16
N SER A 137 -16.82 -6.92 20.22
CA SER A 137 -18.13 -6.67 20.84
C SER A 137 -19.31 -7.46 20.25
N MET A 138 -19.15 -8.10 19.08
CA MET A 138 -20.16 -9.04 18.55
C MET A 138 -20.19 -10.38 19.26
N TYR A 139 -19.12 -10.76 19.96
CA TYR A 139 -18.97 -12.09 20.57
C TYR A 139 -19.02 -12.05 22.10
N MET A 140 -18.63 -10.92 22.69
CA MET A 140 -18.54 -10.74 24.13
C MET A 140 -19.09 -9.38 24.55
N ALA A 141 -19.62 -9.28 25.77
CA ALA A 141 -19.94 -8.00 26.39
C ALA A 141 -18.64 -7.28 26.78
N THR A 142 -18.13 -6.45 25.86
CA THR A 142 -16.84 -5.74 26.00
C THR A 142 -16.89 -4.37 25.34
N ALA A 143 -16.07 -3.43 25.81
CA ALA A 143 -15.84 -2.15 25.16
C ALA A 143 -14.89 -2.25 23.95
N CYS A 144 -14.21 -3.38 23.76
CA CYS A 144 -13.33 -3.63 22.62
C CYS A 144 -14.15 -3.71 21.31
N PRO A 145 -13.69 -3.07 20.20
CA PRO A 145 -12.39 -2.44 19.96
C PRO A 145 -12.33 -0.92 20.21
N GLY A 146 -13.16 -0.38 21.11
CA GLY A 146 -13.18 1.04 21.46
C GLY A 146 -13.59 1.90 20.26
N GLU A 147 -12.84 2.96 19.98
CA GLU A 147 -13.21 3.90 18.93
C GLU A 147 -13.18 3.31 17.52
N LEU A 148 -12.48 2.20 17.28
CA LEU A 148 -12.56 1.46 16.01
C LEU A 148 -13.97 0.94 15.70
N ALA A 149 -14.82 0.73 16.71
CA ALA A 149 -16.23 0.40 16.53
C ALA A 149 -17.17 1.60 16.66
N LEU A 150 -16.63 2.76 17.04
CA LEU A 150 -17.36 4.00 17.30
C LEU A 150 -16.89 5.08 16.31
N SER A 151 -16.23 6.14 16.77
CA SER A 151 -15.90 7.31 15.95
C SER A 151 -14.96 7.04 14.77
N GLN A 152 -14.11 6.00 14.86
CA GLN A 152 -13.11 5.68 13.84
C GLN A 152 -13.57 4.60 12.83
N ARG A 153 -14.74 3.98 13.05
CA ARG A 153 -15.24 2.83 12.27
C ARG A 153 -15.34 3.11 10.79
N ASP A 154 -16.02 4.20 10.42
CA ASP A 154 -16.37 4.47 9.03
C ASP A 154 -15.11 4.82 8.21
N ALA A 155 -14.17 5.56 8.81
CA ALA A 155 -12.87 5.83 8.21
C ALA A 155 -12.03 4.55 8.01
N TYR A 156 -12.03 3.66 9.02
CA TYR A 156 -11.31 2.39 8.97
C TYR A 156 -11.84 1.48 7.86
N ILE A 157 -13.16 1.26 7.80
CA ILE A 157 -13.75 0.36 6.80
C ILE A 157 -13.66 0.94 5.39
N ALA A 158 -13.85 2.26 5.22
CA ALA A 158 -13.71 2.90 3.91
C ALA A 158 -12.27 2.77 3.38
N ARG A 159 -11.28 2.87 4.27
CA ARG A 159 -9.87 2.69 3.90
C ARG A 159 -9.54 1.24 3.55
N ALA A 160 -10.03 0.27 4.32
CA ALA A 160 -9.84 -1.16 4.02
C ALA A 160 -10.46 -1.53 2.67
N GLN A 161 -11.64 -0.98 2.37
CA GLN A 161 -12.29 -1.14 1.07
C GLN A 161 -11.47 -0.55 -0.07
N ARG A 162 -10.92 0.66 0.08
CA ARG A 162 -10.03 1.26 -0.94
C ARG A 162 -8.81 0.39 -1.22
N TYR A 163 -8.13 -0.09 -0.18
CA TYR A 163 -6.98 -0.98 -0.37
C TYR A 163 -7.38 -2.29 -1.03
N TYR A 164 -8.51 -2.87 -0.65
CA TYR A 164 -9.02 -4.09 -1.28
C TYR A 164 -9.25 -3.86 -2.77
N ASP A 165 -9.91 -2.77 -3.15
CA ASP A 165 -10.21 -2.46 -4.55
C ASP A 165 -8.92 -2.25 -5.36
N MET A 166 -7.92 -1.55 -4.79
CA MET A 166 -6.60 -1.36 -5.41
C MET A 166 -5.84 -2.69 -5.58
N MET A 167 -5.83 -3.53 -4.55
CA MET A 167 -5.16 -4.84 -4.58
C MET A 167 -5.87 -5.82 -5.53
N ALA A 168 -7.20 -5.79 -5.58
CA ALA A 168 -7.98 -6.61 -6.49
C ALA A 168 -7.80 -6.19 -7.95
N ALA A 169 -7.72 -4.89 -8.22
CA ALA A 169 -7.40 -4.37 -9.56
C ALA A 169 -5.97 -4.74 -9.97
N GLY A 170 -4.98 -4.54 -9.09
CA GLY A 170 -3.59 -4.94 -9.37
C GLY A 170 -3.37 -6.45 -9.49
N ALA A 171 -4.23 -7.28 -8.88
CA ALA A 171 -4.24 -8.73 -9.10
C ALA A 171 -4.89 -9.12 -10.43
N ALA A 172 -5.82 -8.30 -10.95
CA ALA A 172 -6.39 -8.49 -12.30
C ALA A 172 -5.40 -8.08 -13.39
N ASP A 173 -4.49 -7.13 -13.11
CA ASP A 173 -3.40 -6.73 -14.01
C ASP A 173 -2.26 -7.78 -14.10
N GLU A 174 -2.23 -8.80 -13.25
CA GLU A 174 -1.23 -9.88 -13.30
C GLU A 174 -1.54 -10.98 -14.34
N GLU A 175 -2.60 -10.84 -15.15
CA GLU A 175 -2.94 -11.78 -16.24
C GLU A 175 -2.96 -11.19 -17.67
N GLU A 176 -2.51 -9.95 -17.90
CA GLU A 176 -2.24 -9.49 -19.27
C GLU A 176 -0.76 -9.18 -19.47
N GLU A 177 -0.02 -10.21 -19.90
CA GLU A 177 1.22 -10.04 -20.65
C GLU A 177 0.93 -9.09 -21.83
N VAL A 178 1.42 -7.86 -21.75
CA VAL A 178 1.29 -6.88 -22.83
C VAL A 178 1.96 -7.47 -24.06
N LYS A 179 1.16 -7.88 -25.05
CA LYS A 179 1.67 -8.54 -26.24
C LYS A 179 2.34 -7.52 -27.13
N ASP A 180 3.36 -7.94 -27.87
CA ASP A 180 4.07 -7.09 -28.83
C ASP A 180 3.10 -6.41 -29.82
N GLU A 181 2.00 -7.08 -30.19
CA GLU A 181 0.95 -6.50 -31.04
C GLU A 181 0.19 -5.32 -30.41
N ASP A 182 0.06 -5.29 -29.08
CA ASP A 182 -0.60 -4.20 -28.37
C ASP A 182 0.35 -3.00 -28.23
N ILE A 183 1.64 -3.26 -28.02
CA ILE A 183 2.71 -2.24 -28.08
C ILE A 183 2.77 -1.62 -29.48
N GLU A 184 2.70 -2.43 -30.53
CA GLU A 184 2.71 -1.99 -31.92
C GLU A 184 1.51 -1.08 -32.23
N LYS A 185 0.30 -1.46 -31.79
CA LYS A 185 -0.92 -0.64 -31.97
C LYS A 185 -0.85 0.67 -31.21
N ILE A 186 -0.33 0.67 -29.98
CA ILE A 186 -0.13 1.87 -29.17
C ILE A 186 0.91 2.77 -29.82
N ALA A 187 2.04 2.21 -30.24
CA ALA A 187 3.10 2.93 -30.93
C ALA A 187 2.59 3.59 -32.22
N GLN A 188 1.82 2.86 -33.04
CA GLN A 188 1.20 3.41 -34.25
C GLN A 188 0.23 4.55 -33.96
N ARG A 189 -0.62 4.42 -32.93
CA ARG A 189 -1.54 5.50 -32.53
C ARG A 189 -0.80 6.74 -32.03
N VAL A 190 0.20 6.56 -31.16
CA VAL A 190 1.05 7.67 -30.67
C VAL A 190 1.82 8.33 -31.82
N TRP A 191 2.31 7.53 -32.78
CA TRP A 191 3.06 8.03 -33.94
C TRP A 191 2.21 8.83 -34.93
N THR A 192 0.89 8.63 -34.99
CA THR A 192 0.02 9.42 -35.87
C THR A 192 -0.27 10.83 -35.37
N ILE A 193 0.04 11.13 -34.11
CA ILE A 193 -0.19 12.44 -33.48
C ILE A 193 1.13 13.22 -33.46
N GLU A 194 1.12 14.48 -33.93
CA GLU A 194 2.33 15.32 -34.08
C GLU A 194 3.13 15.45 -32.77
N LYS A 195 2.45 15.69 -31.64
CA LYS A 195 3.07 15.71 -30.29
C LYS A 195 3.52 14.33 -29.79
N GLY A 196 2.92 13.26 -30.30
CA GLY A 196 3.32 11.89 -30.00
C GLY A 196 4.64 11.52 -30.67
N ARG A 197 4.90 12.02 -31.89
CA ARG A 197 6.21 11.91 -32.56
C ARG A 197 7.31 12.63 -31.79
N GLU A 198 7.04 13.85 -31.31
CA GLU A 198 8.03 14.60 -30.51
C GLU A 198 8.37 13.89 -29.19
N THR A 199 7.37 13.26 -28.56
CA THR A 199 7.53 12.50 -27.31
C THR A 199 8.30 11.20 -27.55
N HIS A 200 7.98 10.47 -28.62
CA HIS A 200 8.73 9.31 -29.07
C HIS A 200 10.20 9.67 -29.30
N ASP A 201 10.48 10.72 -30.07
CA ASP A 201 11.84 11.10 -30.42
C ASP A 201 12.66 11.55 -29.20
N ARG A 202 12.00 12.17 -28.20
CA ARG A 202 12.64 12.50 -26.91
C ARG A 202 12.95 11.24 -26.11
N CYS A 203 12.01 10.30 -25.99
CA CYS A 203 12.23 9.03 -25.29
C CYS A 203 13.32 8.21 -25.99
N TYR A 204 13.29 8.14 -27.32
CA TYR A 204 14.28 7.44 -28.15
C TYR A 204 15.69 8.01 -27.97
N ARG A 205 15.86 9.35 -28.01
CA ARG A 205 17.16 10.00 -27.77
C ARG A 205 17.67 9.75 -26.35
N MET A 206 16.81 9.78 -25.36
CA MET A 206 17.18 9.55 -23.96
C MET A 206 17.57 8.08 -23.69
N THR A 207 16.82 7.12 -24.24
CA THR A 207 17.16 5.70 -24.18
C THR A 207 18.47 5.42 -24.92
N SER A 208 18.70 6.06 -26.07
CA SER A 208 19.96 5.95 -26.82
C SER A 208 21.15 6.49 -26.04
N MET A 209 20.99 7.61 -25.31
CA MET A 209 22.02 8.14 -24.41
C MET A 209 22.30 7.19 -23.25
N LEU A 210 21.27 6.62 -22.63
CA LEU A 210 21.43 5.65 -21.55
C LEU A 210 22.14 4.38 -22.03
N LYS A 211 21.76 3.84 -23.19
CA LYS A 211 22.44 2.71 -23.82
C LYS A 211 23.91 3.01 -24.10
N ALA A 212 24.20 4.18 -24.70
CA ALA A 212 25.58 4.61 -24.94
C ALA A 212 26.40 4.74 -23.65
N MET A 213 25.80 5.27 -22.57
CA MET A 213 26.44 5.35 -21.25
C MET A 213 26.69 3.98 -20.62
N CYS A 214 25.90 2.98 -20.98
CA CYS A 214 26.08 1.59 -20.57
C CYS A 214 26.98 0.78 -21.53
N GLY A 215 27.54 1.39 -22.58
CA GLY A 215 28.34 0.70 -23.60
C GLY A 215 27.53 -0.22 -24.52
N ILE A 216 26.20 -0.04 -24.53
CA ILE A 216 25.23 -0.85 -25.27
C ILE A 216 25.00 -0.20 -26.64
N GLY A 217 25.15 -0.98 -27.72
CA GLY A 217 24.86 -0.51 -29.07
C GLY A 217 23.37 -0.21 -29.27
N ALA A 218 23.01 0.65 -30.24
CA ALA A 218 21.62 1.00 -30.50
C ALA A 218 20.73 -0.24 -30.77
N GLU A 219 21.30 -1.22 -31.47
CA GLU A 219 20.67 -2.49 -31.88
C GLU A 219 20.64 -3.55 -30.77
N ASP A 220 21.34 -3.32 -29.65
CA ASP A 220 21.43 -4.28 -28.55
C ASP A 220 20.23 -4.10 -27.60
N THR A 221 19.49 -5.20 -27.41
CA THR A 221 18.24 -5.26 -26.63
C THR A 221 18.47 -5.58 -25.15
N THR A 222 19.72 -5.64 -24.70
CA THR A 222 20.07 -5.89 -23.30
C THR A 222 19.48 -4.80 -22.40
N ASP A 223 18.80 -5.19 -21.33
CA ASP A 223 18.25 -4.27 -20.34
C ASP A 223 19.39 -3.46 -19.67
N PRO A 224 19.45 -2.13 -19.83
CA PRO A 224 20.50 -1.30 -19.23
C PRO A 224 20.58 -1.42 -17.69
N LYS A 225 19.47 -1.78 -17.02
CA LYS A 225 19.44 -2.03 -15.56
C LYS A 225 20.35 -3.19 -15.16
N SER A 226 20.47 -4.21 -16.02
CA SER A 226 21.30 -5.38 -15.77
C SER A 226 22.81 -5.09 -15.81
N ILE A 227 23.20 -3.98 -16.45
CA ILE A 227 24.59 -3.56 -16.62
C ILE A 227 24.96 -2.47 -15.62
N ALA A 228 24.09 -1.49 -15.40
CA ALA A 228 24.41 -0.31 -14.59
C ALA A 228 23.22 0.12 -13.71
N GLY A 229 22.78 -0.76 -12.80
CA GLY A 229 21.59 -0.58 -11.96
C GLY A 229 21.51 0.76 -11.21
N GLU A 230 22.61 1.28 -10.66
CA GLU A 230 22.60 2.59 -9.97
C GLU A 230 22.42 3.77 -10.94
N ILE A 231 23.05 3.73 -12.12
CA ILE A 231 22.89 4.75 -13.16
C ILE A 231 21.46 4.72 -13.73
N TYR A 232 20.94 3.50 -13.96
CA TYR A 232 19.56 3.27 -14.34
C TYR A 232 18.59 3.86 -13.31
N ASN A 233 18.75 3.51 -12.03
CA ASN A 233 17.87 3.99 -10.96
C ASN A 233 17.90 5.52 -10.84
N ARG A 234 19.08 6.15 -10.85
CA ARG A 234 19.20 7.63 -10.81
C ARG A 234 18.54 8.32 -12.01
N THR A 235 18.56 7.67 -13.17
CA THR A 235 18.00 8.19 -14.42
C THR A 235 16.48 8.05 -14.45
N ILE A 236 15.95 6.90 -14.05
CA ILE A 236 14.51 6.65 -13.88
C ILE A 236 13.91 7.55 -12.80
N ASP A 237 14.63 7.80 -11.70
CA ASP A 237 14.21 8.73 -10.66
C ASP A 237 14.07 10.17 -11.16
N ARG A 238 14.98 10.60 -12.04
CA ARG A 238 14.88 11.90 -12.72
C ARG A 238 13.69 11.91 -13.68
N TRP A 239 13.45 10.80 -14.37
CA TRP A 239 12.31 10.60 -15.26
C TRP A 239 10.99 10.77 -14.51
N ALA A 240 10.82 10.06 -13.40
CA ALA A 240 9.64 10.16 -12.55
C ALA A 240 9.39 11.59 -12.04
N ARG A 241 10.46 12.32 -11.66
CA ARG A 241 10.36 13.73 -11.24
C ARG A 241 9.97 14.66 -12.38
N CYS A 242 10.55 14.52 -13.57
CA CYS A 242 10.19 15.32 -14.74
C CYS A 242 8.74 15.06 -15.18
N THR A 243 8.31 13.80 -15.18
CA THR A 243 6.92 13.40 -15.49
C THR A 243 5.95 13.98 -14.47
N ALA A 244 6.27 13.93 -13.17
CA ALA A 244 5.43 14.54 -12.13
C ALA A 244 5.30 16.06 -12.28
N MET A 245 6.38 16.76 -12.66
CA MET A 245 6.34 18.20 -12.96
C MET A 245 5.47 18.52 -14.18
N LEU A 246 5.60 17.73 -15.25
CA LEU A 246 4.79 17.90 -16.47
C LEU A 246 3.31 17.66 -16.20
N LYS A 247 2.97 16.61 -15.43
CA LYS A 247 1.59 16.36 -14.99
C LYS A 247 1.03 17.54 -14.20
N ALA A 248 1.81 18.10 -13.27
CA ALA A 248 1.41 19.28 -12.49
C ALA A 248 1.16 20.52 -13.39
N ILE A 249 2.00 20.76 -14.39
CA ILE A 249 1.82 21.85 -15.37
C ILE A 249 0.54 21.65 -16.19
N CYS A 250 0.19 20.40 -16.50
CA CYS A 250 -1.01 20.06 -17.27
C CYS A 250 -2.27 19.92 -16.40
N ALA A 251 -2.21 20.23 -15.10
CA ALA A 251 -3.26 19.99 -14.11
C ALA A 251 -3.72 18.52 -14.01
N ILE A 252 -2.88 17.58 -14.45
CA ILE A 252 -3.12 16.14 -14.38
C ILE A 252 -2.73 15.68 -12.97
N PRO A 253 -3.60 14.95 -12.24
CA PRO A 253 -3.22 14.38 -10.96
C PRO A 253 -1.96 13.51 -11.11
N LYS A 254 -1.01 13.66 -10.18
CA LYS A 254 0.29 12.97 -10.26
C LYS A 254 0.14 11.45 -10.45
N GLU A 255 -0.83 10.86 -9.77
CA GLU A 255 -1.15 9.43 -9.79
C GLU A 255 -2.09 9.04 -10.94
N SER A 256 -2.63 10.00 -11.71
CA SER A 256 -3.53 9.68 -12.82
C SER A 256 -2.78 9.03 -13.97
N MET A 257 -3.35 7.94 -14.47
CA MET A 257 -2.98 7.28 -15.73
C MET A 257 -4.14 7.32 -16.75
N ALA A 258 -5.22 8.04 -16.42
CA ALA A 258 -6.42 8.15 -17.25
C ALA A 258 -6.16 9.10 -18.42
N ILE A 259 -6.52 8.68 -19.63
CA ILE A 259 -6.34 9.49 -20.83
C ILE A 259 -7.31 10.68 -20.87
N GLU A 260 -8.44 10.53 -20.18
CA GLU A 260 -9.50 11.52 -20.04
C GLU A 260 -9.09 12.73 -19.20
N ASP A 261 -8.06 12.59 -18.36
CA ASP A 261 -7.52 13.68 -17.54
C ASP A 261 -6.55 14.57 -18.33
N VAL A 262 -6.19 14.19 -19.56
CA VAL A 262 -5.31 14.97 -20.43
C VAL A 262 -6.15 16.02 -21.19
N PRO A 263 -5.94 17.33 -20.96
CA PRO A 263 -6.72 18.35 -21.65
C PRO A 263 -6.46 18.36 -23.17
N GLU A 264 -7.52 18.53 -23.97
CA GLU A 264 -7.47 18.55 -25.45
C GLU A 264 -6.60 19.70 -26.00
N GLU A 265 -6.64 20.86 -25.35
CA GLU A 265 -5.79 22.01 -25.64
C GLU A 265 -5.14 22.54 -24.36
N LEU A 266 -3.85 22.89 -24.47
CA LEU A 266 -3.06 23.50 -23.40
C LEU A 266 -2.76 24.95 -23.81
N ASP A 267 -3.51 25.92 -23.29
CA ASP A 267 -3.12 27.33 -23.36
C ASP A 267 -2.29 27.67 -22.11
N PHE A 268 -1.04 27.20 -22.10
CA PHE A 268 -0.10 27.49 -21.03
C PHE A 268 0.89 28.55 -21.49
N ARG A 269 0.68 29.79 -21.04
CA ARG A 269 1.70 30.83 -21.04
C ARG A 269 2.15 31.04 -19.61
N LEU A 270 3.44 30.81 -19.34
CA LEU A 270 4.06 31.31 -18.12
C LEU A 270 3.84 32.81 -18.10
N SER A 271 3.29 33.34 -17.01
CA SER A 271 3.23 34.77 -16.84
C SER A 271 4.65 35.33 -16.74
N ASP A 272 4.85 36.61 -17.09
CA ASP A 272 6.16 37.26 -16.93
C ASP A 272 6.67 37.12 -15.48
N TRP A 273 5.75 37.08 -14.52
CA TRP A 273 6.03 36.83 -13.11
C TRP A 273 6.55 35.41 -12.82
N ASP A 274 5.98 34.39 -13.45
CA ASP A 274 6.46 33.00 -13.30
C ASP A 274 7.87 32.84 -13.90
N VAL A 275 8.13 33.53 -15.03
CA VAL A 275 9.44 33.54 -15.68
C VAL A 275 10.48 34.22 -14.79
N GLU A 276 10.15 35.39 -14.22
CA GLU A 276 11.03 36.10 -13.28
C GLU A 276 11.34 35.24 -12.04
N ARG A 277 10.33 34.59 -11.47
CA ARG A 277 10.51 33.78 -10.27
C ARG A 277 11.34 32.51 -10.52
N ILE A 278 11.21 31.91 -11.71
CA ILE A 278 12.09 30.81 -12.14
C ILE A 278 13.52 31.33 -12.30
N ALA A 279 13.71 32.50 -12.92
CA ALA A 279 15.04 33.10 -13.11
C ALA A 279 15.73 33.42 -11.77
N GLU A 280 15.01 34.01 -10.80
CA GLU A 280 15.50 34.25 -9.44
C GLU A 280 15.93 32.95 -8.75
N ARG A 281 15.09 31.91 -8.84
CA ARG A 281 15.38 30.63 -8.19
C ARG A 281 16.58 29.92 -8.83
N VAL A 282 16.75 30.04 -10.14
CA VAL A 282 17.95 29.55 -10.84
C VAL A 282 19.18 30.35 -10.40
N ALA A 283 19.08 31.67 -10.26
CA ALA A 283 20.19 32.51 -9.81
C ALA A 283 20.64 32.16 -8.38
N GLU A 284 19.70 31.94 -7.45
CA GLU A 284 20.00 31.49 -6.09
C GLU A 284 20.75 30.14 -6.07
N LEU A 285 20.29 29.18 -6.87
CA LEU A 285 20.88 27.84 -6.94
C LEU A 285 22.27 27.81 -7.58
N VAL A 286 22.58 28.81 -8.41
CA VAL A 286 23.89 28.97 -9.06
C VAL A 286 24.84 29.79 -8.18
N ALA A 287 24.33 30.68 -7.32
CA ALA A 287 25.14 31.46 -6.38
C ALA A 287 25.71 30.63 -5.22
N ASP A 288 25.08 29.50 -4.87
CA ASP A 288 25.52 28.55 -3.82
C ASP A 288 26.44 27.42 -4.35
N ARG A 289 27.05 27.59 -5.54
CA ARG A 289 28.05 26.67 -6.13
C ARG A 289 29.33 27.39 -6.50
#